data_AF-A0A4Y8KLM7-F1
#
_entry.id   AF-A0A4Y8KLM7-F1
#
_cell.length_a   1.000
_cell.length_b   1.000
_cell.length_c   1.000
_cell.angle_alpha   90.00
_cell.angle_beta   90.00
_cell.angle_gamma   90.00
#
_symmetry.space_group_name_H-M   'P 1'
#
loop_
_entity.id
_entity.type
_entity.pdbx_description
1 polymer ?
#
loop_
_entity_poly.entity_id
_entity_poly.type
_entity_poly.pdbx_seq_one_letter_code
_entity_poly.pdbx_strand_id
1 'polypeptide(L)'
;MDTLSNDWVHPKEGSLVNRLGFGQDASVRDAVENELRISAMALGLPEEMFDEFMKLSVEDRAEFFADGVRKFRQRASFPSSGSENPERRASLVSLDAESAPEFASEIRQRRVVTGGVETRERAREYLSGQYTSADGLMHRQACQLELPFQVKSRWYFEAVRFLPERARAHHQNVLALCPLCAAKYNYVRDTPDDAFLAGLLELEIAAGDGQSSIPISLNSQRVVLMFTAKHAIDLKAVMSSAGEGHG
;
A
#
# COMPACT_ATOMS: atom_id res chain seq x y z
N MET A 1 -9.47 14.57 28.42
CA MET A 1 -10.47 14.86 29.48
C MET A 1 -9.77 15.68 30.54
N ASP A 2 -9.96 16.99 30.56
CA ASP A 2 -9.54 17.82 31.70
C ASP A 2 -10.34 19.12 31.66
N THR A 3 -11.53 19.09 32.25
CA THR A 3 -12.43 20.26 32.35
C THR A 3 -13.02 20.39 33.76
N LEU A 4 -12.31 19.90 34.78
CA LEU A 4 -12.67 20.16 36.18
C LEU A 4 -11.78 21.28 36.72
N SER A 5 -12.39 22.16 37.51
CA SER A 5 -11.65 23.21 38.22
C SER A 5 -10.61 22.58 39.15
N ASN A 6 -9.45 23.22 39.30
CA ASN A 6 -8.40 22.80 40.24
C ASN A 6 -8.90 22.72 41.70
N ASP A 7 -10.03 23.37 42.01
CA ASP A 7 -10.66 23.36 43.34
C ASP A 7 -11.74 22.27 43.50
N TRP A 8 -11.85 21.34 42.55
CA TRP A 8 -12.84 20.26 42.62
C TRP A 8 -12.50 19.27 43.75
N VAL A 9 -13.43 19.11 44.69
CA VAL A 9 -13.29 18.16 45.79
C VAL A 9 -14.01 16.86 45.43
N HIS A 10 -13.27 15.77 45.30
CA HIS A 10 -13.86 14.45 45.05
C HIS A 10 -14.84 14.05 46.16
N PRO A 11 -16.05 13.54 45.81
CA PRO A 11 -17.02 13.10 46.79
C PRO A 11 -16.45 11.98 47.67
N LYS A 12 -16.66 12.07 49.00
CA LYS A 12 -16.26 11.01 49.94
C LYS A 12 -17.01 9.70 49.64
N GLU A 13 -16.40 8.55 49.91
CA GLU A 13 -16.95 7.20 49.64
C GLU A 13 -18.40 7.00 50.11
N GLY A 14 -18.78 7.62 51.24
CA GLY A 14 -20.14 7.54 51.80
C GLY A 14 -21.16 8.59 51.31
N SER A 15 -20.80 9.44 50.34
CA SER A 15 -21.65 10.53 49.85
C SER A 15 -22.90 10.02 49.11
N LEU A 16 -23.95 10.84 49.08
CA LEU A 16 -25.19 10.57 48.33
C LEU A 16 -24.93 10.33 46.83
N VAL A 17 -23.94 11.01 46.27
CA VAL A 17 -23.51 10.87 44.87
C VAL A 17 -23.10 9.42 44.58
N ASN A 18 -22.23 8.84 45.41
CA ASN A 18 -21.77 7.46 45.23
C ASN A 18 -22.87 6.43 45.57
N ARG A 19 -23.73 6.71 46.57
CA ARG A 19 -24.83 5.82 46.94
C ARG A 19 -25.92 5.71 45.88
N LEU A 20 -26.11 6.77 45.10
CA LEU A 20 -27.05 6.80 43.97
C LEU A 20 -26.42 6.24 42.68
N GLY A 21 -25.18 5.73 42.74
CA GLY A 21 -24.49 5.16 41.58
C GLY A 21 -24.00 6.20 40.58
N PHE A 22 -23.99 7.48 40.94
CA PHE A 22 -23.61 8.54 40.02
C PHE A 22 -22.11 8.43 39.69
N GLY A 23 -21.79 8.22 38.41
CA GLY A 23 -20.42 8.07 37.94
C GLY A 23 -19.82 6.66 38.07
N GLN A 24 -20.54 5.67 38.61
CA GLN A 24 -20.04 4.28 38.67
C GLN A 24 -19.77 3.71 37.28
N ASP A 25 -20.66 3.93 36.31
CA ASP A 25 -20.47 3.48 34.93
C ASP A 25 -19.30 4.19 34.23
N ALA A 26 -18.98 5.42 34.60
CA ALA A 26 -17.80 6.12 34.11
C ALA A 26 -16.53 5.52 34.74
N SER A 27 -16.52 5.33 36.07
CA SER A 27 -15.39 4.73 36.78
C SER A 27 -15.07 3.30 36.34
N VAL A 28 -16.09 2.48 36.04
CA VAL A 28 -15.88 1.12 35.52
C VAL A 28 -15.29 1.18 34.11
N ARG A 29 -15.78 2.08 33.24
CA ARG A 29 -15.22 2.26 31.90
C ARG A 29 -13.77 2.73 31.95
N ASP A 30 -13.47 3.72 32.79
CA ASP A 30 -12.11 4.24 32.95
C ASP A 30 -11.16 3.16 33.50
N ALA A 31 -11.62 2.33 34.44
CA ALA A 31 -10.84 1.21 34.97
C ALA A 31 -10.53 0.16 33.89
N VAL A 32 -11.52 -0.22 33.10
CA VAL A 32 -11.35 -1.17 31.98
C VAL A 32 -10.42 -0.60 30.91
N GLU A 33 -10.57 0.67 30.56
CA GLU A 33 -9.71 1.33 29.58
C GLU A 33 -8.25 1.42 30.08
N ASN A 34 -8.06 1.74 31.35
CA ASN A 34 -6.74 1.76 31.97
C ASN A 34 -6.09 0.37 32.01
N GLU A 35 -6.86 -0.68 32.33
CA GLU A 35 -6.37 -2.07 32.30
C GLU A 35 -5.96 -2.50 30.88
N LEU A 36 -6.75 -2.13 29.87
CA LEU A 36 -6.42 -2.38 28.46
C LEU A 36 -5.16 -1.61 28.04
N ARG A 37 -5.01 -0.36 28.47
CA ARG A 37 -3.83 0.48 28.20
C ARG A 37 -2.57 -0.14 28.80
N ILE A 38 -2.62 -0.56 30.06
CA ILE A 38 -1.52 -1.28 30.73
C ILE A 38 -1.17 -2.57 29.99
N SER A 39 -2.18 -3.35 29.60
CA SER A 39 -1.97 -4.61 28.87
C SER A 39 -1.34 -4.41 27.50
N ALA A 40 -1.78 -3.38 26.75
CA ALA A 40 -1.21 -3.04 25.45
C ALA A 40 0.25 -2.59 25.55
N MET A 41 0.58 -1.77 26.56
CA MET A 41 1.95 -1.35 26.83
C MET A 41 2.84 -2.53 27.22
N ALA A 42 2.34 -3.48 28.01
CA ALA A 42 3.05 -4.70 28.37
C ALA A 42 3.38 -5.58 27.14
N LEU A 43 2.56 -5.49 26.08
CA LEU A 43 2.81 -6.13 24.78
C LEU A 43 3.72 -5.30 23.85
N GLY A 44 4.20 -4.14 24.31
CA GLY A 44 5.11 -3.28 23.58
C GLY A 44 4.44 -2.26 22.65
N LEU A 45 3.14 -2.02 22.78
CA LEU A 45 2.48 -0.92 22.07
C LEU A 45 2.85 0.42 22.73
N PRO A 46 3.43 1.39 21.99
CA PRO A 46 3.70 2.72 22.54
C PRO A 46 2.39 3.41 22.97
N GLU A 47 2.43 4.14 24.08
CA GLU A 47 1.27 4.84 24.63
C GLU A 47 0.64 5.81 23.63
N GLU A 48 1.48 6.53 22.87
CA GLU A 48 1.09 7.48 21.83
C GLU A 48 0.23 6.84 20.72
N MET A 49 0.36 5.53 20.51
CA MET A 49 -0.37 4.80 19.47
C MET A 49 -1.61 4.08 20.00
N PHE A 50 -1.87 4.09 21.31
CA PHE A 50 -2.95 3.33 21.93
C PHE A 50 -4.32 3.73 21.37
N ASP A 51 -4.61 5.04 21.36
CA ASP A 51 -5.92 5.53 20.93
C ASP A 51 -6.19 5.25 19.44
N GLU A 52 -5.15 5.33 18.58
CA GLU A 52 -5.27 5.00 17.16
C GLU A 52 -5.47 3.49 16.95
N PHE A 53 -4.71 2.68 17.68
CA PHE A 53 -4.81 1.22 17.62
C PHE A 53 -6.17 0.71 18.08
N MET A 54 -6.76 1.33 19.10
CA MET A 54 -8.09 0.96 19.61
C MET A 54 -9.24 1.37 18.67
N LYS A 55 -9.03 2.30 17.73
CA LYS A 55 -10.00 2.64 16.68
C LYS A 55 -10.10 1.57 15.59
N LEU A 56 -9.09 0.71 15.45
CA LEU A 56 -9.09 -0.39 14.48
C LEU A 56 -10.13 -1.44 14.86
N SER A 57 -10.62 -2.20 13.87
CA SER A 57 -11.49 -3.35 14.14
C SER A 57 -10.73 -4.45 14.92
N VAL A 58 -11.46 -5.37 15.54
CA VAL A 58 -10.83 -6.51 16.23
C VAL A 58 -9.99 -7.33 15.25
N GLU A 59 -10.49 -7.48 14.03
CA GLU A 59 -9.87 -8.18 12.92
C GLU A 59 -8.57 -7.50 12.48
N ASP A 60 -8.57 -6.18 12.31
CA ASP A 60 -7.37 -5.42 11.91
C ASP A 60 -6.29 -5.46 13.00
N ARG A 61 -6.68 -5.39 14.27
CA ARG A 61 -5.74 -5.56 15.40
C ARG A 61 -5.13 -6.96 15.41
N ALA A 62 -5.93 -7.99 15.16
CA ALA A 62 -5.45 -9.37 15.07
C ALA A 62 -4.47 -9.54 13.89
N GLU A 63 -4.78 -8.97 12.72
CA GLU A 63 -3.89 -9.03 11.56
C GLU A 63 -2.58 -8.27 11.80
N PHE A 64 -2.62 -7.12 12.50
CA PHE A 64 -1.41 -6.38 12.88
C PHE A 64 -0.42 -7.25 13.68
N PHE A 65 -0.90 -7.94 14.72
CA PHE A 65 -0.06 -8.84 15.51
C PHE A 65 0.36 -10.09 14.72
N ALA A 66 -0.55 -10.69 13.94
CA ALA A 66 -0.25 -11.84 13.11
C ALA A 66 0.86 -11.53 12.08
N ASP A 67 0.82 -10.35 11.47
CA ASP A 67 1.84 -9.89 10.53
C ASP A 67 3.19 -9.66 11.22
N GLY A 68 3.19 -9.05 12.40
CA GLY A 68 4.40 -8.89 13.22
C GLY A 68 5.07 -10.24 13.53
N VAL A 69 4.29 -11.21 14.03
CA VAL A 69 4.77 -12.57 14.33
C VAL A 69 5.26 -13.27 13.06
N ARG A 70 4.54 -13.15 11.94
CA ARG A 70 4.94 -13.73 10.64
C ARG A 70 6.27 -13.15 10.15
N LYS A 71 6.43 -11.83 10.16
CA LYS A 71 7.69 -11.16 9.78
C LYS A 71 8.85 -11.56 10.69
N PHE A 72 8.59 -11.67 12.00
CA PHE A 72 9.59 -12.16 12.95
C PHE A 72 10.02 -13.59 12.61
N ARG A 73 9.07 -14.50 12.40
CA ARG A 73 9.36 -15.90 12.01
C ARG A 73 10.15 -15.98 10.71
N GLN A 74 9.78 -15.21 9.69
CA GLN A 74 10.49 -15.17 8.40
C GLN A 74 11.94 -14.70 8.53
N ARG A 75 12.17 -13.65 9.34
CA ARG A 75 13.53 -13.17 9.64
C ARG A 75 14.33 -14.20 10.42
N ALA A 76 13.73 -14.84 11.42
CA ALA A 76 14.37 -15.87 12.22
C ALA A 76 14.66 -17.15 11.40
N SER A 77 13.83 -17.46 10.40
CA SER A 77 14.04 -18.58 9.48
C SER A 77 14.87 -18.22 8.25
N PHE A 78 15.57 -17.07 8.26
CA PHE A 78 16.44 -16.72 7.14
C PHE A 78 17.50 -17.82 6.96
N PRO A 79 17.72 -18.36 5.75
CA PRO A 79 18.64 -19.47 5.55
C PRO A 79 20.05 -19.13 6.02
N SER A 80 20.60 -19.95 6.92
CA SER A 80 21.99 -19.88 7.36
C SER A 80 22.77 -21.06 6.77
N SER A 81 23.78 -20.78 5.95
CA SER A 81 24.72 -21.79 5.44
C SER A 81 26.15 -21.39 5.78
N GLY A 82 26.71 -22.02 6.81
CA GLY A 82 28.11 -21.84 7.18
C GLY A 82 29.05 -22.41 6.13
N SER A 83 30.22 -21.79 5.95
CA SER A 83 31.31 -22.35 5.14
C SER A 83 32.32 -23.01 6.07
N GLU A 84 32.52 -24.34 5.96
CA GLU A 84 33.47 -25.09 6.79
C GLU A 84 34.93 -24.66 6.59
N ASN A 85 35.25 -24.15 5.40
CA ASN A 85 36.58 -23.61 5.07
C ASN A 85 36.41 -22.35 4.19
N PRO A 86 36.23 -21.16 4.81
CA PRO A 86 36.02 -19.91 4.11
C PRO A 86 37.17 -19.55 3.14
N GLU A 87 38.41 -19.80 3.53
CA GLU A 87 39.60 -19.48 2.72
C GLU A 87 39.61 -20.29 1.44
N ARG A 88 39.39 -21.62 1.53
CA ARG A 88 39.30 -22.49 0.35
C ARG A 88 38.16 -22.08 -0.57
N ARG A 89 36.99 -21.73 -0.01
CA ARG A 89 35.84 -21.28 -0.81
C ARG A 89 36.16 -19.97 -1.54
N ALA A 90 36.82 -19.02 -0.88
CA ALA A 90 37.26 -17.78 -1.50
C ALA A 90 38.27 -18.03 -2.62
N SER A 91 39.25 -18.92 -2.43
CA SER A 91 40.22 -19.29 -3.48
C SER A 91 39.55 -19.93 -4.69
N LEU A 92 38.58 -20.83 -4.49
CA LEU A 92 37.83 -21.46 -5.59
C LEU A 92 37.01 -20.44 -6.38
N VAL A 93 36.32 -19.52 -5.69
CA VAL A 93 35.54 -18.45 -6.35
C VAL A 93 36.46 -17.47 -7.07
N SER A 94 37.66 -17.21 -6.55
CA SER A 94 38.64 -16.34 -7.21
C SER A 94 39.13 -16.96 -8.53
N LEU A 95 39.41 -18.27 -8.54
CA LEU A 95 39.77 -18.99 -9.76
C LEU A 95 38.63 -19.01 -10.78
N ASP A 96 37.39 -19.20 -10.33
CA ASP A 96 36.19 -19.13 -11.19
C ASP A 96 36.04 -17.73 -11.80
N ALA A 97 36.25 -16.68 -11.00
CA ALA A 97 36.19 -15.29 -11.42
C ALA A 97 37.26 -14.95 -12.48
N GLU A 98 38.46 -15.52 -12.41
CA GLU A 98 39.49 -15.36 -13.45
C GLU A 98 39.07 -15.96 -14.80
N SER A 99 38.25 -17.01 -14.77
CA SER A 99 37.70 -17.65 -15.97
C SER A 99 36.32 -17.11 -16.41
N ALA A 100 35.77 -16.14 -15.66
CA ALA A 100 34.47 -15.57 -15.97
C ALA A 100 34.52 -14.81 -17.31
N PRO A 101 33.46 -14.89 -18.13
CA PRO A 101 33.39 -14.11 -19.36
C PRO A 101 33.59 -12.62 -19.10
N GLU A 102 34.35 -11.96 -19.97
CA GLU A 102 34.46 -10.50 -19.92
C GLU A 102 33.08 -9.87 -20.04
N PHE A 103 32.86 -8.80 -19.27
CA PHE A 103 31.65 -8.00 -19.41
C PHE A 103 31.67 -7.29 -20.76
N ALA A 104 30.92 -7.83 -21.73
CA ALA A 104 30.72 -7.24 -23.04
C ALA A 104 29.25 -6.85 -23.22
N SER A 105 29.01 -5.61 -23.66
CA SER A 105 27.68 -5.14 -24.03
C SER A 105 27.56 -4.99 -25.54
N GLU A 106 26.52 -5.57 -26.13
CA GLU A 106 26.19 -5.43 -27.54
C GLU A 106 24.93 -4.56 -27.69
N ILE A 107 24.97 -3.58 -28.60
CA ILE A 107 23.79 -2.78 -28.94
C ILE A 107 22.94 -3.56 -29.94
N ARG A 108 21.80 -4.08 -29.48
CA ARG A 108 20.82 -4.77 -30.34
C ARG A 108 19.74 -3.82 -30.82
N GLN A 109 19.39 -3.92 -32.10
CA GLN A 109 18.21 -3.26 -32.63
C GLN A 109 16.97 -3.98 -32.09
N ARG A 110 16.20 -3.30 -31.24
CA ARG A 110 14.90 -3.76 -30.77
C ARG A 110 13.80 -2.97 -31.46
N ARG A 111 12.64 -3.61 -31.67
CA ARG A 111 11.41 -2.88 -32.00
C ARG A 111 11.05 -2.01 -30.81
N VAL A 112 11.01 -0.70 -31.01
CA VAL A 112 10.53 0.28 -30.01
C VAL A 112 9.22 0.85 -30.51
N VAL A 113 8.22 0.94 -29.62
CA VAL A 113 6.99 1.68 -29.94
C VAL A 113 7.35 3.16 -30.05
N THR A 114 7.22 3.73 -31.26
CA THR A 114 7.42 5.16 -31.50
C THR A 114 6.39 5.97 -30.71
N GLY A 115 6.81 7.08 -30.10
CA GLY A 115 5.99 7.87 -29.17
C GLY A 115 5.85 7.30 -27.75
N GLY A 116 6.29 6.05 -27.50
CA GLY A 116 6.13 5.40 -26.20
C GLY A 116 6.88 6.08 -25.04
N VAL A 117 8.01 6.75 -25.31
CA VAL A 117 8.78 7.48 -24.29
C VAL A 117 8.01 8.73 -23.83
N GLU A 118 7.52 9.53 -24.77
CA GLU A 118 6.74 10.74 -24.49
C GLU A 118 5.43 10.38 -23.77
N THR A 119 4.73 9.33 -24.22
CA THR A 119 3.53 8.83 -23.52
C THR A 119 3.86 8.38 -22.09
N ARG A 120 5.03 7.77 -21.85
CA ARG A 120 5.44 7.31 -20.52
C ARG A 120 5.79 8.46 -19.58
N GLU A 121 6.43 9.52 -20.08
CA GLU A 121 6.74 10.71 -19.29
C GLU A 121 5.46 11.45 -18.92
N ARG A 122 4.58 11.71 -19.90
CA ARG A 122 3.26 12.31 -19.67
C ARG A 122 2.41 11.49 -18.68
N ALA A 123 2.43 10.16 -18.82
CA ALA A 123 1.75 9.26 -17.88
C ALA A 123 2.25 9.43 -16.45
N ARG A 124 3.56 9.55 -16.24
CA ARG A 124 4.12 9.74 -14.90
C ARG A 124 3.78 11.09 -14.31
N GLU A 125 3.86 12.16 -15.10
CA GLU A 125 3.48 13.51 -14.65
C GLU A 125 2.00 13.55 -14.28
N TYR A 126 1.15 13.00 -15.14
CA TYR A 126 -0.29 12.86 -14.90
C TYR A 126 -0.57 12.10 -13.60
N LEU A 127 -0.01 10.89 -13.44
CA LEU A 127 -0.20 10.09 -12.23
C LEU A 127 0.32 10.80 -10.98
N SER A 128 1.46 11.49 -11.06
CA SER A 128 1.99 12.25 -9.93
C SER A 128 1.03 13.35 -9.48
N GLY A 129 0.41 14.05 -10.43
CA GLY A 129 -0.60 15.08 -10.14
C GLY A 129 -1.91 14.51 -9.58
N GLN A 130 -2.27 13.26 -9.90
CA GLN A 130 -3.49 12.63 -9.39
C GLN A 130 -3.33 12.03 -8.00
N TYR A 131 -2.15 11.46 -7.71
CA TYR A 131 -1.98 10.60 -6.53
C TYR A 131 -1.07 11.18 -5.45
N THR A 132 -0.63 12.43 -5.58
CA THR A 132 0.09 13.14 -4.52
C THR A 132 -0.91 13.90 -3.65
N SER A 133 -0.88 13.64 -2.34
CA SER A 133 -1.70 14.33 -1.35
C SER A 133 -1.25 15.79 -1.15
N ALA A 134 -2.04 16.57 -0.40
CA ALA A 134 -1.68 17.94 -0.04
C ALA A 134 -0.36 18.03 0.74
N ASP A 135 -0.01 16.98 1.48
CA ASP A 135 1.25 16.87 2.26
C ASP A 135 2.45 16.45 1.39
N GLY A 136 2.26 16.29 0.07
CA GLY A 136 3.32 15.88 -0.86
C GLY A 136 3.62 14.38 -0.85
N LEU A 137 2.81 13.57 -0.15
CA LEU A 137 2.94 12.11 -0.12
C LEU A 137 2.22 11.50 -1.31
N MET A 138 2.92 10.70 -2.11
CA MET A 138 2.30 10.02 -3.25
C MET A 138 1.82 8.62 -2.85
N HIS A 139 0.55 8.34 -3.11
CA HIS A 139 -0.12 7.09 -2.74
C HIS A 139 -0.22 6.11 -3.91
N ARG A 140 -0.11 4.81 -3.63
CA ARG A 140 -0.22 3.74 -4.65
C ARG A 140 -1.63 3.20 -4.77
N GLN A 141 -2.11 2.96 -6.00
CA GLN A 141 -3.52 2.63 -6.25
C GLN A 141 -4.00 1.29 -5.71
N ALA A 142 -3.17 0.24 -5.76
CA ALA A 142 -3.57 -1.10 -5.34
C ALA A 142 -3.50 -1.33 -3.83
N CYS A 143 -2.55 -0.68 -3.19
CA CYS A 143 -2.20 -0.96 -1.81
C CYS A 143 -2.52 0.21 -0.88
N GLN A 144 -2.85 1.38 -1.44
CA GLN A 144 -3.43 2.55 -0.76
C GLN A 144 -2.53 3.22 0.28
N LEU A 145 -1.34 2.68 0.50
CA LEU A 145 -0.29 3.28 1.31
C LEU A 145 0.53 4.29 0.51
N GLU A 146 1.29 5.12 1.21
CA GLU A 146 2.33 5.95 0.58
C GLU A 146 3.36 5.09 -0.18
N LEU A 147 4.01 5.70 -1.18
CA LEU A 147 5.10 5.07 -1.90
C LEU A 147 6.33 4.92 -0.99
N PRO A 148 7.09 3.82 -1.13
CA PRO A 148 8.08 3.43 -0.13
C PRO A 148 9.37 4.27 -0.14
N PHE A 149 9.71 4.94 -1.26
CA PHE A 149 10.94 5.71 -1.38
C PHE A 149 10.93 6.69 -2.55
N GLN A 150 11.87 7.61 -2.55
CA GLN A 150 12.16 8.54 -3.63
C GLN A 150 13.51 8.25 -4.28
N VAL A 151 13.63 8.53 -5.58
CA VAL A 151 14.88 8.50 -6.35
C VAL A 151 15.14 9.90 -6.88
N LYS A 152 16.28 10.51 -6.52
CA LYS A 152 16.62 11.89 -6.91
C LYS A 152 15.47 12.87 -6.62
N SER A 153 14.90 12.78 -5.41
CA SER A 153 13.77 13.62 -4.95
C SER A 153 12.46 13.47 -5.74
N ARG A 154 12.27 12.35 -6.44
CA ARG A 154 11.01 12.00 -7.09
C ARG A 154 10.50 10.67 -6.55
N TRP A 155 9.22 10.60 -6.22
CA TRP A 155 8.59 9.35 -5.80
C TRP A 155 8.80 8.24 -6.84
N TYR A 156 9.27 7.08 -6.38
CA TYR A 156 9.46 5.93 -7.27
C TYR A 156 8.17 5.12 -7.37
N PHE A 157 7.69 4.93 -8.60
CA PHE A 157 6.59 4.03 -8.91
C PHE A 157 6.75 3.45 -10.32
N GLU A 158 6.12 2.30 -10.52
CA GLU A 158 5.94 1.69 -11.82
C GLU A 158 4.65 2.21 -12.45
N ALA A 159 4.77 2.83 -13.63
CA ALA A 159 3.63 3.22 -14.45
C ALA A 159 3.24 2.01 -15.32
N VAL A 160 2.28 1.23 -14.83
CA VAL A 160 1.85 -0.03 -15.48
C VAL A 160 0.61 0.23 -16.31
N ARG A 161 0.51 -0.29 -17.54
CA ARG A 161 -0.71 -0.12 -18.33
C ARG A 161 -1.89 -0.78 -17.64
N PHE A 162 -3.02 -0.07 -17.56
CA PHE A 162 -4.25 -0.63 -17.00
C PHE A 162 -4.83 -1.70 -17.94
N LEU A 163 -4.95 -1.43 -19.23
CA LEU A 163 -5.28 -2.45 -20.24
C LEU A 163 -4.25 -2.43 -21.39
N PRO A 164 -3.49 -3.51 -21.62
CA PRO A 164 -2.38 -3.52 -22.58
C PRO A 164 -2.82 -3.53 -24.06
N GLU A 165 -3.95 -4.16 -24.40
CA GLU A 165 -4.38 -4.43 -25.78
C GLU A 165 -5.30 -3.34 -26.36
N ARG A 166 -4.78 -2.11 -26.45
CA ARG A 166 -5.51 -0.96 -27.01
C ARG A 166 -4.81 -0.40 -28.24
N ALA A 167 -5.59 -0.02 -29.26
CA ALA A 167 -5.07 0.51 -30.53
C ALA A 167 -4.27 1.81 -30.37
N ARG A 168 -4.52 2.59 -29.31
CA ARG A 168 -3.85 3.85 -29.02
C ARG A 168 -3.24 3.85 -27.63
N ALA A 169 -2.03 4.38 -27.52
CA ALA A 169 -1.32 4.53 -26.26
C ALA A 169 -1.77 5.83 -25.56
N HIS A 170 -2.83 5.74 -24.76
CA HIS A 170 -3.32 6.85 -23.92
C HIS A 170 -2.53 6.93 -22.62
N HIS A 171 -2.06 8.12 -22.24
CA HIS A 171 -1.31 8.32 -21.00
C HIS A 171 -2.19 8.27 -19.74
N GLN A 172 -3.51 8.25 -19.90
CA GLN A 172 -4.51 7.93 -18.88
C GLN A 172 -4.60 6.42 -18.61
N ASN A 173 -4.24 5.57 -19.56
CA ASN A 173 -4.38 4.09 -19.45
C ASN A 173 -3.22 3.46 -18.67
N VAL A 174 -2.96 3.97 -17.47
CA VAL A 174 -1.82 3.59 -16.64
C VAL A 174 -2.19 3.62 -15.16
N LEU A 175 -1.48 2.84 -14.35
CA LEU A 175 -1.61 2.77 -12.91
C LEU A 175 -0.29 3.17 -12.25
N ALA A 176 -0.39 3.91 -11.15
CA ALA A 176 0.71 4.20 -10.23
C ALA A 176 0.81 3.09 -9.18
N LEU A 177 1.74 2.15 -9.39
CA LEU A 177 1.94 1.00 -8.50
C LEU A 177 3.34 1.00 -7.89
N CYS A 178 3.47 0.51 -6.65
CA CYS A 178 4.79 0.19 -6.10
C CYS A 178 5.42 -1.00 -6.86
N PRO A 179 6.75 -1.22 -6.76
CA PRO A 179 7.43 -2.31 -7.47
C PRO A 179 6.77 -3.67 -7.27
N LEU A 180 6.38 -4.00 -6.04
CA LEU A 180 5.75 -5.28 -5.71
C LEU A 180 4.36 -5.42 -6.35
N CYS A 181 3.49 -4.41 -6.22
CA CYS A 181 2.15 -4.43 -6.82
C CYS A 181 2.23 -4.48 -8.34
N ALA A 182 3.19 -3.76 -8.94
CA ALA A 182 3.41 -3.79 -10.38
C ALA A 182 3.84 -5.17 -10.87
N ALA A 183 4.76 -5.83 -10.16
CA ALA A 183 5.12 -7.20 -10.47
C ALA A 183 3.92 -8.15 -10.34
N LYS A 184 3.14 -8.05 -9.25
CA LYS A 184 1.92 -8.85 -9.08
C LYS A 184 0.93 -8.61 -10.23
N TYR A 185 0.72 -7.36 -10.61
CA TYR A 185 -0.19 -6.98 -11.68
C TYR A 185 0.25 -7.51 -13.06
N ASN A 186 1.53 -7.47 -13.37
CA ASN A 186 2.05 -7.89 -14.67
C ASN A 186 2.14 -9.41 -14.84
N TYR A 187 2.38 -10.16 -13.75
CA TYR A 187 2.76 -11.58 -13.85
C TYR A 187 1.75 -12.55 -13.23
N VAL A 188 0.97 -12.10 -12.25
CA VAL A 188 0.07 -12.98 -11.46
C VAL A 188 -1.28 -12.31 -11.20
N ARG A 189 -1.76 -11.51 -12.15
CA ARG A 189 -3.11 -10.94 -12.11
C ARG A 189 -4.12 -11.98 -12.60
N ASP A 190 -5.08 -12.29 -11.75
CA ASP A 190 -6.10 -13.30 -12.08
C ASP A 190 -7.33 -12.69 -12.75
N THR A 191 -7.65 -11.41 -12.47
CA THR A 191 -8.78 -10.73 -13.10
C THR A 191 -8.50 -10.45 -14.58
N PRO A 192 -9.33 -10.96 -15.51
CA PRO A 192 -9.14 -10.75 -16.94
C PRO A 192 -9.53 -9.34 -17.41
N ASP A 193 -9.07 -8.96 -18.60
CA ASP A 193 -9.19 -7.59 -19.15
C ASP A 193 -10.64 -7.16 -19.42
N ASP A 194 -11.51 -8.10 -19.80
CA ASP A 194 -12.94 -7.90 -20.02
C ASP A 194 -13.67 -7.55 -18.71
N ALA A 195 -13.37 -8.28 -17.63
CA ALA A 195 -13.89 -8.00 -16.30
C ALA A 195 -13.42 -6.62 -15.78
N PHE A 196 -12.17 -6.23 -16.08
CA PHE A 196 -11.66 -4.88 -15.79
C PHE A 196 -12.41 -3.80 -16.54
N LEU A 197 -12.64 -4.00 -17.83
CA LEU A 197 -13.36 -3.05 -18.66
C LEU A 197 -14.80 -2.90 -18.19
N ALA A 198 -15.49 -4.00 -17.91
CA ALA A 198 -16.85 -3.99 -17.37
C ALA A 198 -16.90 -3.20 -16.05
N GLY A 199 -16.04 -3.55 -15.08
CA GLY A 199 -15.98 -2.87 -13.79
C GLY A 199 -15.68 -1.37 -13.91
N LEU A 200 -14.82 -0.97 -14.85
CA LEU A 200 -14.54 0.45 -15.13
C LEU A 200 -15.78 1.17 -15.71
N LEU A 201 -16.47 0.55 -16.67
CA LEU A 201 -17.63 1.14 -17.33
C LEU A 201 -18.82 1.27 -16.37
N GLU A 202 -18.96 0.34 -15.43
CA GLU A 202 -19.99 0.33 -14.38
C GLU A 202 -19.76 1.37 -13.26
N LEU A 203 -18.59 2.00 -13.18
CA LEU A 203 -18.35 3.04 -12.16
C LEU A 203 -19.29 4.25 -12.37
N GLU A 204 -20.20 4.46 -11.43
CA GLU A 204 -20.96 5.70 -11.32
C GLU A 204 -20.13 6.74 -10.57
N ILE A 205 -19.92 7.90 -11.18
CA ILE A 205 -19.13 9.00 -10.59
C ILE A 205 -19.97 10.27 -10.72
N ALA A 206 -20.45 10.77 -9.59
CA ALA A 206 -21.25 11.96 -9.49
C ALA A 206 -20.38 13.22 -9.32
N ALA A 207 -20.97 14.39 -9.58
CA ALA A 207 -20.32 15.66 -9.31
C ALA A 207 -20.06 15.80 -7.80
N GLY A 208 -18.79 15.97 -7.42
CA GLY A 208 -18.37 16.08 -6.02
C GLY A 208 -17.71 14.82 -5.46
N ASP A 209 -17.76 13.68 -6.17
CA ASP A 209 -17.06 12.47 -5.76
C ASP A 209 -15.55 12.68 -5.80
N GLY A 210 -14.86 12.23 -4.74
CA GLY A 210 -13.40 12.33 -4.65
C GLY A 210 -12.66 11.14 -5.26
N GLN A 211 -13.22 9.94 -5.12
CA GLN A 211 -12.56 8.68 -5.45
C GLN A 211 -13.56 7.60 -5.85
N SER A 212 -13.08 6.61 -6.59
CA SER A 212 -13.81 5.40 -6.97
C SER A 212 -12.87 4.19 -6.91
N SER A 213 -13.42 2.98 -7.03
CA SER A 213 -12.63 1.77 -6.83
C SER A 213 -13.11 0.59 -7.65
N ILE A 214 -12.17 -0.26 -8.08
CA ILE A 214 -12.47 -1.52 -8.77
C ILE A 214 -11.86 -2.68 -7.97
N PRO A 215 -12.65 -3.67 -7.53
CA PRO A 215 -12.12 -4.87 -6.91
C PRO A 215 -11.48 -5.80 -7.95
N ILE A 216 -10.32 -6.35 -7.62
CA ILE A 216 -9.52 -7.21 -8.50
C ILE A 216 -8.94 -8.37 -7.71
N SER A 217 -8.44 -9.38 -8.42
CA SER A 217 -7.66 -10.47 -7.85
C SER A 217 -6.21 -10.41 -8.37
N LEU A 218 -5.27 -10.37 -7.43
CA LEU A 218 -3.84 -10.46 -7.68
C LEU A 218 -3.27 -11.63 -6.87
N ASN A 219 -2.76 -12.66 -7.54
CA ASN A 219 -2.19 -13.85 -6.92
C ASN A 219 -3.16 -14.51 -5.94
N SER A 220 -4.41 -14.71 -6.38
CA SER A 220 -5.54 -15.22 -5.59
C SER A 220 -5.92 -14.37 -4.36
N GLN A 221 -5.41 -13.14 -4.26
CA GLN A 221 -5.76 -12.20 -3.20
C GLN A 221 -6.69 -11.12 -3.75
N ARG A 222 -7.82 -10.88 -3.08
CA ARG A 222 -8.69 -9.74 -3.39
C ARG A 222 -7.97 -8.45 -3.02
N VAL A 223 -7.89 -7.53 -3.97
CA VAL A 223 -7.26 -6.22 -3.86
C VAL A 223 -8.23 -5.18 -4.44
N VAL A 224 -8.27 -3.98 -3.87
CA VAL A 224 -9.11 -2.88 -4.39
C VAL A 224 -8.21 -1.83 -5.02
N LEU A 225 -8.33 -1.65 -6.33
CA LEU A 225 -7.67 -0.55 -7.03
C LEU A 225 -8.45 0.74 -6.80
N MET A 226 -7.79 1.73 -6.22
CA MET A 226 -8.34 3.07 -6.02
C MET A 226 -8.02 4.00 -7.18
N PHE A 227 -8.99 4.83 -7.53
CA PHE A 227 -8.88 5.88 -8.53
C PHE A 227 -9.34 7.20 -7.94
N THR A 228 -8.66 8.30 -8.27
CA THR A 228 -9.31 9.60 -8.12
C THR A 228 -10.48 9.68 -9.09
N ALA A 229 -11.52 10.43 -8.74
CA ALA A 229 -12.68 10.59 -9.62
C ALA A 229 -12.26 11.10 -11.01
N LYS A 230 -11.33 12.07 -11.05
CA LYS A 230 -10.75 12.58 -12.31
C LYS A 230 -10.10 11.47 -13.13
N HIS A 231 -9.25 10.65 -12.52
CA HIS A 231 -8.58 9.58 -13.25
C HIS A 231 -9.56 8.51 -13.74
N ALA A 232 -10.56 8.14 -12.94
CA ALA A 232 -11.56 7.18 -13.38
C ALA A 232 -12.41 7.73 -14.55
N ILE A 233 -12.81 9.00 -14.53
CA ILE A 233 -13.53 9.66 -15.64
C ILE A 233 -12.67 9.67 -16.91
N ASP A 234 -11.42 10.13 -16.78
CA ASP A 234 -10.47 10.22 -17.88
C ASP A 234 -10.20 8.84 -18.50
N LEU A 235 -10.02 7.82 -17.64
CA LEU A 235 -9.80 6.43 -18.03
C LEU A 235 -11.02 5.86 -18.76
N LYS A 236 -12.23 6.09 -18.25
CA LYS A 236 -13.49 5.70 -18.93
C LYS A 236 -13.58 6.33 -20.32
N ALA A 237 -13.35 7.64 -20.43
CA ALA A 237 -13.42 8.36 -21.69
C ALA A 237 -12.43 7.80 -22.73
N VAL A 238 -11.17 7.55 -22.32
CA VAL A 238 -10.19 6.98 -23.26
C VAL A 238 -10.54 5.55 -23.64
N MET A 239 -11.02 4.71 -22.72
CA MET A 239 -11.39 3.33 -23.03
C MET A 239 -12.58 3.24 -23.99
N SER A 240 -13.58 4.13 -23.89
CA SER A 240 -14.68 4.20 -24.85
C SER A 240 -14.23 4.66 -26.25
N SER A 241 -13.14 5.43 -26.34
CA SER A 241 -12.59 5.94 -27.61
C SER A 241 -11.48 5.05 -28.21
N ALA A 242 -10.91 4.16 -27.39
CA ALA A 242 -9.80 3.30 -27.77
C ALA A 242 -10.34 2.00 -28.37
N GLY A 243 -10.36 1.91 -29.69
CA GLY A 243 -10.67 0.65 -30.39
C GLY A 243 -9.76 -0.51 -29.93
N GLU A 244 -10.22 -1.74 -30.18
CA GLU A 244 -9.46 -2.97 -29.89
C GLU A 244 -8.11 -2.96 -30.62
N GLY A 245 -7.03 -3.29 -29.92
CA GLY A 245 -5.72 -3.46 -30.56
C GLY A 245 -5.71 -4.75 -31.37
N HIS A 246 -5.39 -4.68 -32.66
CA HIS A 246 -5.05 -5.88 -33.43
C HIS A 246 -3.60 -6.23 -33.13
N GLY A 247 -3.39 -7.35 -32.44
CA GLY A 247 -2.07 -7.94 -32.15
C GLY A 247 -1.35 -8.36 -33.42
#